data_AF-A0A9E2Y134-F1
#
_entry.id   AF-A0A9E2Y134-F1
#
_cell.length_a   1.000
_cell.length_b   1.000
_cell.length_c   1.000
_cell.angle_alpha   90.00
_cell.angle_beta   90.00
_cell.angle_gamma   90.00
#
_symmetry.space_group_name_H-M   'P 1'
#
loop_
_entity.id
_entity.type
_entity.pdbx_description
1 polymer ?
#
loop_
_entity_poly.entity_id
_entity_poly.type
_entity_poly.pdbx_seq_one_letter_code
_entity_poly.pdbx_strand_id
1 'polypeptide(L)'
;MPENLHWVGTWTATPAPAESGAFSNQTLRMNPRVSVGGDRVRVRISNAYGARPLLVGAAWLGLREKGPAVVADSHKRLSFGGAESATIAAGSFLVSDPIAFDLPPLADIAVSIYLPGDVPLSFGITGRYARQINYISPPGDFADTAVMPVGSVTGDWFFVSGVDVVASSETGAVIALGDSLTDANISTMDAYCRWPDQLARRLHARRGGRPMAVMNQGLGGNRILHDIRGDSGLRRFDRDVLAQPGVTHVIVM
;
A
#
# COMPACT_ATOMS: atom_id res chain seq x y z
N MET A 1 19.39 13.56 0.45
CA MET A 1 18.73 13.75 -0.86
C MET A 1 19.16 15.11 -1.40
N PRO A 2 19.31 15.30 -2.72
CA PRO A 2 19.53 16.64 -3.30
C PRO A 2 18.49 17.64 -2.79
N GLU A 3 18.85 18.93 -2.67
CA GLU A 3 17.98 19.97 -2.08
C GLU A 3 16.61 20.14 -2.77
N ASN A 4 16.47 19.67 -4.01
CA ASN A 4 15.24 19.80 -4.81
C ASN A 4 14.39 18.52 -4.84
N LEU A 5 14.69 17.51 -4.03
CA LEU A 5 13.97 16.24 -4.01
C LEU A 5 13.42 15.91 -2.61
N HIS A 6 12.20 15.37 -2.57
CA HIS A 6 11.57 14.92 -1.33
C HIS A 6 10.76 13.63 -1.54
N TRP A 7 10.30 13.02 -0.45
CA TRP A 7 9.39 11.88 -0.51
C TRP A 7 7.95 12.34 -0.69
N VAL A 8 7.23 11.70 -1.61
CA VAL A 8 5.80 11.87 -1.84
C VAL A 8 5.14 10.51 -1.82
N GLY A 9 4.09 10.34 -1.02
CA GLY A 9 3.27 9.14 -1.07
C GLY A 9 2.52 9.06 -2.41
N THR A 10 2.69 7.97 -3.13
CA THR A 10 2.05 7.76 -4.44
C THR A 10 0.85 6.81 -4.37
N TRP A 11 0.78 6.00 -3.31
CA TRP A 11 -0.33 5.12 -3.02
C TRP A 11 -0.42 4.84 -1.52
N THR A 12 -1.64 4.66 -1.00
CA THR A 12 -1.91 4.24 0.38
C THR A 12 -3.10 3.28 0.44
N ALA A 13 -3.13 2.49 1.51
CA ALA A 13 -4.31 1.83 2.00
C ALA A 13 -4.45 2.10 3.50
N THR A 14 -5.63 2.49 3.95
CA THR A 14 -5.91 2.80 5.35
C THR A 14 -5.62 1.59 6.24
N PRO A 15 -4.70 1.68 7.22
CA PRO A 15 -4.59 0.67 8.25
C PRO A 15 -5.92 0.54 9.01
N ALA A 16 -6.52 -0.64 8.97
CA ALA A 16 -7.73 -1.01 9.71
C ALA A 16 -7.69 -2.49 10.07
N PRO A 17 -8.45 -2.97 11.06
CA PRO A 17 -8.59 -4.40 11.31
C PRO A 17 -9.17 -5.12 10.08
N ALA A 18 -8.48 -6.15 9.62
CA ALA A 18 -8.99 -7.02 8.57
C ALA A 18 -10.14 -7.88 9.12
N GLU A 19 -11.13 -8.17 8.28
CA GLU A 19 -12.25 -9.06 8.63
C GLU A 19 -11.93 -10.54 8.40
N SER A 20 -10.83 -10.81 7.69
CA SER A 20 -10.41 -12.15 7.31
C SER A 20 -8.88 -12.23 7.27
N GLY A 21 -8.36 -13.45 7.12
CA GLY A 21 -6.94 -13.72 6.97
C GLY A 21 -6.39 -14.55 8.12
N ALA A 22 -5.81 -15.68 7.78
CA ALA A 22 -4.87 -16.38 8.63
C ALA A 22 -3.79 -16.95 7.71
N PHE A 23 -2.54 -16.81 8.10
CA PHE A 23 -1.41 -17.21 7.29
C PHE A 23 -0.50 -18.13 8.09
N SER A 24 0.09 -19.11 7.42
CA SER A 24 1.06 -20.01 8.03
C SER A 24 2.13 -20.30 7.00
N ASN A 25 3.30 -19.69 7.17
CA ASN A 25 4.42 -19.84 6.24
C ASN A 25 4.02 -19.48 4.79
N GLN A 26 3.53 -18.27 4.51
CA GLN A 26 2.98 -17.91 3.20
C GLN A 26 3.48 -16.57 2.68
N THR A 27 3.46 -16.41 1.36
CA THR A 27 3.73 -15.15 0.67
C THR A 27 2.42 -14.48 0.28
N LEU A 28 2.31 -13.19 0.57
CA LEU A 28 1.20 -12.33 0.17
C LEU A 28 1.67 -11.38 -0.92
N ARG A 29 0.98 -11.34 -2.07
CA ARG A 29 1.27 -10.40 -3.17
C ARG A 29 0.12 -9.41 -3.34
N MET A 30 0.40 -8.17 -2.98
CA MET A 30 -0.51 -7.03 -3.02
C MET A 30 -0.23 -6.21 -4.27
N ASN A 31 -1.27 -5.84 -5.03
CA ASN A 31 -1.15 -5.22 -6.34
C ASN A 31 -1.67 -3.76 -6.37
N PRO A 32 -0.98 -2.79 -5.77
CA PRO A 32 -1.42 -1.41 -5.80
C PRO A 32 -1.17 -0.74 -7.16
N ARG A 33 -2.03 0.22 -7.50
CA ARG A 33 -1.82 1.16 -8.62
C ARG A 33 -1.34 2.49 -8.07
N VAL A 34 -0.17 2.94 -8.51
CA VAL A 34 0.44 4.19 -8.05
C VAL A 34 -0.19 5.40 -8.73
N SER A 35 -0.04 6.61 -8.18
CA SER A 35 -0.54 7.84 -8.80
C SER A 35 0.56 8.54 -9.61
N VAL A 36 1.60 9.02 -8.93
CA VAL A 36 2.82 9.59 -9.54
C VAL A 36 3.94 8.55 -9.62
N GLY A 37 4.81 8.71 -10.62
CA GLY A 37 6.01 7.90 -10.77
C GLY A 37 7.23 8.50 -10.08
N GLY A 38 8.36 7.80 -10.15
CA GLY A 38 9.66 8.24 -9.64
C GLY A 38 10.75 7.20 -9.89
N ASP A 39 12.00 7.56 -9.63
CA ASP A 39 13.17 6.71 -9.86
C ASP A 39 13.68 5.98 -8.60
N ARG A 40 13.10 6.33 -7.44
CA ARG A 40 13.36 5.72 -6.15
C ARG A 40 12.07 5.48 -5.41
N VAL A 41 11.92 4.28 -4.87
CA VAL A 41 10.69 3.81 -4.22
C VAL A 41 11.02 3.26 -2.84
N ARG A 42 10.08 3.41 -1.90
CA ARG A 42 10.06 2.69 -0.63
C ARG A 42 8.64 2.27 -0.27
N VAL A 43 8.51 1.20 0.50
CA VAL A 43 7.22 0.59 0.83
C VAL A 43 7.01 0.61 2.34
N ARG A 44 5.77 0.93 2.76
CA ARG A 44 5.34 0.92 4.16
C ARG A 44 4.54 -0.34 4.46
N ILE A 45 5.00 -1.10 5.46
CA ILE A 45 4.34 -2.30 5.98
C ILE A 45 3.87 -2.01 7.40
N SER A 46 2.59 -2.19 7.66
CA SER A 46 1.93 -1.83 8.91
C SER A 46 1.52 -3.07 9.70
N ASN A 47 1.82 -3.03 10.99
CA ASN A 47 1.35 -3.93 12.03
C ASN A 47 0.51 -3.15 13.08
N ALA A 48 -0.16 -2.07 12.65
CA ALA A 48 -0.82 -1.12 13.55
C ALA A 48 -1.92 -1.74 14.43
N TYR A 49 -2.60 -2.79 13.95
CA TYR A 49 -3.61 -3.52 14.72
C TYR A 49 -3.14 -4.89 15.21
N GLY A 50 -1.90 -5.26 14.90
CA GLY A 50 -1.33 -6.53 15.32
C GLY A 50 -1.12 -6.56 16.82
N ALA A 51 -1.57 -7.63 17.47
CA ALA A 51 -1.43 -7.86 18.90
C ALA A 51 -0.03 -8.37 19.29
N ARG A 52 0.80 -8.75 18.32
CA ARG A 52 2.15 -9.28 18.53
C ARG A 52 3.11 -8.86 17.41
N PRO A 53 4.43 -9.01 17.59
CA PRO A 53 5.38 -8.69 16.54
C PRO A 53 5.13 -9.49 15.25
N LEU A 54 5.19 -8.80 14.10
CA LEU A 54 5.07 -9.40 12.77
C LEU A 54 6.47 -9.63 12.20
N LEU A 55 6.81 -10.89 11.90
CA LEU A 55 8.04 -11.22 11.18
C LEU A 55 7.78 -11.18 9.67
N VAL A 56 8.53 -10.32 8.96
CA VAL A 56 8.63 -10.29 7.50
C VAL A 56 9.93 -11.00 7.12
N GLY A 57 9.82 -12.19 6.55
CA GLY A 57 10.97 -13.03 6.19
C GLY A 57 11.66 -12.57 4.90
N ALA A 58 10.89 -12.05 3.95
CA ALA A 58 11.39 -11.42 2.73
C ALA A 58 10.33 -10.44 2.19
N ALA A 59 10.78 -9.42 1.45
CA ALA A 59 9.88 -8.49 0.77
C ALA A 59 10.45 -8.06 -0.58
N TRP A 60 9.59 -7.93 -1.59
CA TRP A 60 9.96 -7.63 -2.96
C TRP A 60 8.95 -6.68 -3.62
N LEU A 61 9.44 -5.87 -4.56
CA LEU A 61 8.67 -4.99 -5.42
C LEU A 61 8.93 -5.37 -6.89
N GLY A 62 7.89 -5.36 -7.72
CA GLY A 62 8.01 -5.47 -9.18
C GLY A 62 6.92 -4.69 -9.90
N LEU A 63 7.11 -4.42 -11.20
CA LEU A 63 6.01 -3.95 -12.05
C LEU A 63 5.06 -5.12 -12.26
N ARG A 64 3.77 -4.93 -12.02
CA ARG A 64 2.77 -5.97 -12.26
C ARG A 64 2.57 -6.12 -13.76
N GLU A 65 2.54 -7.36 -14.23
CA GLU A 65 2.13 -7.69 -15.58
C GLU A 65 0.65 -8.08 -15.59
N LYS A 66 0.34 -9.38 -15.51
CA LYS A 66 -1.02 -9.90 -15.50
C LYS A 66 -1.20 -10.91 -14.39
N GLY A 67 -2.30 -10.77 -13.66
CA GLY A 67 -2.62 -11.69 -12.57
C GLY A 67 -1.52 -11.67 -11.51
N PRO A 68 -1.01 -12.83 -11.07
CA PRO A 68 0.09 -12.90 -10.11
C PRO A 68 1.47 -12.63 -10.75
N ALA A 69 1.55 -12.40 -12.07
CA ALA A 69 2.81 -12.19 -12.75
C ALA A 69 3.33 -10.75 -12.63
N VAL A 70 4.64 -10.63 -12.63
CA VAL A 70 5.38 -9.37 -12.76
C VAL A 70 6.13 -9.32 -14.08
N VAL A 71 6.50 -8.11 -14.50
CA VAL A 71 7.39 -7.93 -15.65
C VAL A 71 8.76 -8.49 -15.31
N ALA A 72 9.33 -9.28 -16.22
CA ALA A 72 10.70 -9.80 -16.10
C ALA A 72 11.70 -8.67 -15.80
N ASP A 73 12.70 -8.96 -14.96
CA ASP A 73 13.77 -8.03 -14.55
C ASP A 73 13.32 -6.77 -13.79
N SER A 74 12.02 -6.60 -13.51
CA SER A 74 11.51 -5.52 -12.67
C SER A 74 11.60 -5.81 -11.16
N HIS A 75 11.89 -7.05 -10.79
CA HIS A 75 11.99 -7.48 -9.39
C HIS A 75 13.14 -6.79 -8.65
N LYS A 76 12.80 -6.13 -7.55
CA LYS A 76 13.75 -5.56 -6.60
C LYS A 76 13.42 -6.03 -5.19
N ARG A 77 14.42 -6.59 -4.52
CA ARG A 77 14.35 -6.93 -3.11
C ARG A 77 14.24 -5.64 -2.28
N LEU A 78 13.39 -5.69 -1.26
CA LEU A 78 13.29 -4.65 -0.25
C LEU A 78 14.11 -5.05 0.98
N SER A 79 14.78 -4.07 1.59
CA SER A 79 15.50 -4.23 2.85
C SER A 79 14.98 -3.26 3.90
N PHE A 80 15.35 -3.48 5.16
CA PHE A 80 14.95 -2.67 6.31
C PHE A 80 16.17 -2.40 7.18
N GLY A 81 16.73 -1.19 7.12
CA GLY A 81 17.98 -0.88 7.81
C GLY A 81 19.16 -1.72 7.32
N GLY A 82 19.16 -2.09 6.04
CA GLY A 82 20.14 -2.97 5.40
C GLY A 82 19.89 -4.47 5.57
N ALA A 83 18.92 -4.88 6.39
CA ALA A 83 18.58 -6.29 6.57
C ALA A 83 17.50 -6.74 5.58
N GLU A 84 17.60 -7.99 5.09
CA GLU A 84 16.62 -8.56 4.14
C GLU A 84 15.32 -9.04 4.78
N SER A 85 15.28 -9.10 6.11
CA SER A 85 14.11 -9.46 6.91
C SER A 85 13.95 -8.46 8.05
N ALA A 86 12.75 -8.37 8.60
CA ALA A 86 12.46 -7.43 9.67
C ALA A 86 11.36 -7.95 10.59
N THR A 87 11.40 -7.52 11.85
CA THR A 87 10.30 -7.70 12.80
C THR A 87 9.65 -6.35 13.09
N ILE A 88 8.35 -6.25 12.84
CA ILE A 88 7.55 -5.05 13.12
C ILE A 88 6.87 -5.24 14.47
N ALA A 89 7.12 -4.36 15.43
CA ALA A 89 6.46 -4.42 16.73
C ALA A 89 4.92 -4.34 16.60
N ALA A 90 4.21 -4.86 17.60
CA ALA A 90 2.76 -4.68 17.72
C ALA A 90 2.42 -3.18 17.75
N GLY A 91 1.41 -2.76 17.00
CA GLY A 91 1.00 -1.35 16.95
C GLY A 91 1.91 -0.42 16.12
N SER A 92 2.94 -0.95 15.46
CA SER A 92 3.91 -0.17 14.70
C SER A 92 3.83 -0.41 13.18
N PHE A 93 4.63 0.32 12.43
CA PHE A 93 4.90 0.07 11.01
C PHE A 93 6.40 0.17 10.74
N LEU A 94 6.86 -0.37 9.61
CA LEU A 94 8.18 -0.13 9.05
C LEU A 94 8.08 0.43 7.64
N VAL A 95 9.09 1.19 7.26
CA VAL A 95 9.30 1.64 5.89
C VAL A 95 10.59 0.99 5.39
N SER A 96 10.55 0.40 4.20
CA SER A 96 11.74 -0.19 3.59
C SER A 96 12.81 0.86 3.33
N ASP A 97 14.05 0.42 3.19
CA ASP A 97 15.12 1.23 2.61
C ASP A 97 14.72 1.65 1.18
N PRO A 98 15.20 2.81 0.70
CA PRO A 98 14.92 3.26 -0.65
C PRO A 98 15.65 2.39 -1.68
N ILE A 99 14.94 1.95 -2.71
CA ILE A 99 15.49 1.22 -3.85
C ILE A 99 15.44 2.07 -5.12
N ALA A 100 16.43 1.93 -6.00
CA ALA A 100 16.35 2.47 -7.35
C ALA A 100 15.37 1.62 -8.16
N PHE A 101 14.33 2.25 -8.70
CA PHE A 101 13.26 1.59 -9.42
C PHE A 101 12.58 2.63 -10.31
N ASP A 102 12.64 2.44 -11.63
CA ASP A 102 11.93 3.29 -12.58
C ASP A 102 10.44 2.94 -12.54
N LEU A 103 9.67 3.73 -11.79
CA LEU A 103 8.24 3.54 -11.59
C LEU A 103 7.47 4.54 -12.46
N PRO A 104 6.79 4.09 -13.53
CA PRO A 104 5.94 4.97 -14.32
C PRO A 104 4.74 5.48 -13.51
N PRO A 105 4.26 6.71 -13.77
CA PRO A 105 3.00 7.18 -13.20
C PRO A 105 1.85 6.26 -13.62
N LEU A 106 0.86 6.09 -12.73
CA LEU A 106 -0.31 5.23 -12.94
C LEU A 106 -0.01 3.73 -13.18
N ALA A 107 1.22 3.28 -12.91
CA ALA A 107 1.60 1.88 -13.06
C ALA A 107 0.94 0.98 -12.00
N ASP A 108 0.70 -0.27 -12.39
CA ASP A 108 0.40 -1.35 -11.45
C ASP A 108 1.72 -1.95 -10.98
N ILE A 109 1.88 -2.09 -9.68
CA ILE A 109 3.03 -2.79 -9.08
C ILE A 109 2.54 -4.01 -8.31
N ALA A 110 3.47 -4.92 -8.02
CA ALA A 110 3.27 -6.03 -7.11
C ALA A 110 4.25 -5.89 -5.94
N VAL A 111 3.71 -5.86 -4.72
CA VAL A 111 4.47 -5.91 -3.48
C VAL A 111 4.26 -7.29 -2.87
N SER A 112 5.32 -8.09 -2.79
CA SER A 112 5.28 -9.42 -2.18
C SER A 112 5.91 -9.38 -0.79
N ILE A 113 5.24 -9.93 0.21
CA ILE A 113 5.77 -10.10 1.57
C ILE A 113 5.65 -11.57 1.99
N TYR A 114 6.75 -12.16 2.43
CA TYR A 114 6.78 -13.52 2.95
C TYR A 114 6.68 -13.50 4.48
N LEU A 115 5.73 -14.27 5.01
CA LEU A 115 5.44 -14.44 6.42
C LEU A 115 5.85 -15.87 6.82
N PRO A 116 7.05 -16.08 7.38
CA PRO A 116 7.57 -17.42 7.69
C PRO A 116 6.88 -18.11 8.86
N GLY A 117 6.23 -17.33 9.74
CA GLY A 117 5.55 -17.82 10.93
C GLY A 117 4.03 -17.86 10.78
N ASP A 118 3.37 -18.35 11.83
CA ASP A 118 1.92 -18.33 11.93
C ASP A 118 1.40 -16.92 12.24
N VAL A 119 0.35 -16.53 11.52
CA VAL A 119 -0.44 -15.31 11.71
C VAL A 119 -1.90 -15.76 11.80
N PRO A 120 -2.39 -16.15 13.00
CA PRO A 120 -3.76 -16.60 13.19
C PRO A 120 -4.75 -15.43 13.11
N LEU A 121 -6.05 -15.72 13.06
CA LEU A 121 -7.11 -14.70 13.11
C LEU A 121 -7.01 -13.77 14.33
N SER A 122 -6.55 -14.30 15.47
CA SER A 122 -6.35 -13.53 16.70
C SER A 122 -5.15 -12.57 16.65
N PHE A 123 -4.39 -12.55 15.55
CA PHE A 123 -3.25 -11.66 15.38
C PHE A 123 -3.67 -10.20 15.33
N GLY A 124 -4.86 -9.87 14.81
CA GLY A 124 -5.23 -8.48 14.52
C GLY A 124 -4.60 -7.98 13.22
N ILE A 125 -4.86 -8.67 12.10
CA ILE A 125 -4.28 -8.33 10.80
C ILE A 125 -4.67 -6.92 10.39
N THR A 126 -3.72 -6.19 9.81
CA THR A 126 -3.90 -4.81 9.35
C THR A 126 -4.16 -4.77 7.84
N GLY A 127 -5.24 -4.13 7.42
CA GLY A 127 -5.65 -3.93 6.03
C GLY A 127 -7.12 -4.29 5.81
N ARG A 128 -7.73 -3.78 4.73
CA ARG A 128 -9.14 -4.03 4.39
C ARG A 128 -9.41 -3.71 2.93
N TYR A 129 -10.43 -4.34 2.33
CA TYR A 129 -11.03 -4.03 1.03
C TYR A 129 -10.12 -3.34 0.01
N ALA A 130 -9.42 -4.13 -0.81
CA ALA A 130 -8.60 -3.58 -1.88
C ALA A 130 -9.45 -3.05 -3.04
N ARG A 131 -10.43 -3.85 -3.47
CA ARG A 131 -11.01 -3.78 -4.83
C ARG A 131 -9.98 -4.01 -5.95
N GLN A 132 -8.87 -4.64 -5.59
CA GLN A 132 -7.89 -5.25 -6.48
C GLN A 132 -7.80 -6.75 -6.16
N ILE A 133 -7.57 -7.58 -7.17
CA ILE A 133 -7.23 -8.98 -6.95
C ILE A 133 -5.79 -9.05 -6.45
N ASN A 134 -5.66 -9.59 -5.24
CA ASN A 134 -4.40 -9.89 -4.57
C ASN A 134 -4.28 -11.41 -4.39
N TYR A 135 -3.07 -11.88 -4.10
CA TYR A 135 -2.74 -13.29 -4.12
C TYR A 135 -2.10 -13.75 -2.82
N ILE A 136 -2.43 -14.97 -2.42
CA ILE A 136 -1.85 -15.67 -1.28
C ILE A 136 -1.27 -16.98 -1.81
N SER A 137 0.01 -17.24 -1.56
CA SER A 137 0.68 -18.45 -2.03
C SER A 137 0.25 -19.70 -1.25
N PRO A 138 0.54 -20.92 -1.76
CA PRO A 138 0.70 -22.09 -0.89
C PRO A 138 1.82 -21.85 0.14
N PRO A 139 2.00 -22.74 1.14
CA PRO A 139 3.08 -22.58 2.09
C PRO A 139 4.47 -22.50 1.43
N GLY A 140 5.26 -21.48 1.76
CA GLY A 140 6.60 -21.22 1.25
C GLY A 140 6.91 -19.74 0.98
N ASP A 141 8.20 -19.47 0.81
CA ASP A 141 8.70 -18.19 0.30
C ASP A 141 8.67 -18.20 -1.21
N PHE A 142 7.78 -17.39 -1.77
CA PHE A 142 7.64 -17.14 -3.20
C PHE A 142 7.76 -15.64 -3.51
N ALA A 143 8.33 -14.84 -2.61
CA ALA A 143 8.32 -13.38 -2.74
C ALA A 143 9.04 -12.90 -4.00
N ASP A 144 10.12 -13.57 -4.41
CA ASP A 144 10.91 -13.26 -5.62
C ASP A 144 10.43 -14.00 -6.89
N THR A 145 9.30 -14.70 -6.84
CA THR A 145 8.85 -15.44 -8.03
C THR A 145 8.23 -14.53 -9.08
N ALA A 146 8.69 -14.61 -10.33
CA ALA A 146 8.14 -13.82 -11.43
C ALA A 146 6.64 -14.08 -11.62
N VAL A 147 6.23 -15.35 -11.57
CA VAL A 147 4.82 -15.76 -11.50
C VAL A 147 4.62 -16.48 -10.17
N MET A 148 3.94 -15.83 -9.23
CA MET A 148 3.73 -16.43 -7.91
C MET A 148 2.75 -17.60 -7.99
N PRO A 149 3.10 -18.78 -7.42
CA PRO A 149 2.12 -19.84 -7.18
C PRO A 149 0.96 -19.30 -6.33
N VAL A 150 -0.27 -19.54 -6.76
CA VAL A 150 -1.47 -19.02 -6.09
C VAL A 150 -2.17 -20.17 -5.37
N GLY A 151 -2.21 -20.09 -4.04
CA GLY A 151 -3.03 -20.98 -3.21
C GLY A 151 -4.46 -20.46 -3.09
N SER A 152 -4.61 -19.14 -2.94
CA SER A 152 -5.92 -18.47 -2.97
C SER A 152 -5.82 -17.02 -3.46
N VAL A 153 -6.95 -16.48 -3.87
CA VAL A 153 -7.11 -15.08 -4.25
C VAL A 153 -7.85 -14.33 -3.15
N THR A 154 -7.56 -13.04 -3.00
CA THR A 154 -8.25 -12.17 -2.05
C THR A 154 -8.55 -10.82 -2.67
N GLY A 155 -9.64 -10.20 -2.22
CA GLY A 155 -10.00 -8.82 -2.54
C GLY A 155 -9.61 -7.83 -1.46
N ASP A 156 -8.82 -8.25 -0.46
CA ASP A 156 -8.38 -7.43 0.68
C ASP A 156 -6.93 -6.99 0.56
N TRP A 157 -6.59 -5.87 1.21
CA TRP A 157 -5.21 -5.50 1.51
C TRP A 157 -4.75 -6.17 2.80
N PHE A 158 -3.48 -6.57 2.85
CA PHE A 158 -2.83 -7.04 4.08
C PHE A 158 -1.45 -6.40 4.24
N PHE A 159 -1.21 -5.80 5.40
CA PHE A 159 0.02 -5.19 5.92
C PHE A 159 0.61 -4.05 5.07
N VAL A 160 0.72 -4.18 3.75
CA VAL A 160 1.15 -3.12 2.83
C VAL A 160 0.17 -1.95 2.91
N SER A 161 0.67 -0.78 3.30
CA SER A 161 -0.16 0.39 3.62
C SER A 161 0.28 1.69 2.96
N GLY A 162 1.45 1.70 2.31
CA GLY A 162 1.92 2.87 1.59
C GLY A 162 3.06 2.54 0.62
N VAL A 163 3.13 3.33 -0.45
CA VAL A 163 4.24 3.35 -1.40
C VAL A 163 4.61 4.82 -1.59
N ASP A 164 5.87 5.16 -1.33
CA ASP A 164 6.38 6.50 -1.52
C ASP A 164 7.42 6.51 -2.64
N VAL A 165 7.46 7.60 -3.40
CA VAL A 165 8.48 7.87 -4.42
C VAL A 165 9.26 9.13 -4.09
N VAL A 166 10.49 9.21 -4.59
CA VAL A 166 11.23 10.47 -4.63
C VAL A 166 10.72 11.30 -5.81
N ALA A 167 10.36 12.55 -5.55
CA ALA A 167 9.90 13.50 -6.56
C ALA A 167 10.53 14.89 -6.36
N SER A 168 10.43 15.74 -7.39
CA SER A 168 10.80 17.17 -7.28
C SER A 168 10.05 17.85 -6.14
N SER A 169 10.66 18.84 -5.49
CA SER A 169 10.05 19.67 -4.43
C SER A 169 8.73 20.34 -4.83
N GLU A 170 8.53 20.57 -6.13
CA GLU A 170 7.28 21.08 -6.70
C GLU A 170 6.16 20.04 -6.70
N THR A 171 6.42 18.75 -6.47
CA THR A 171 5.35 17.75 -6.38
C THR A 171 4.64 17.85 -5.04
N GLY A 172 3.31 17.77 -5.03
CA GLY A 172 2.51 17.66 -3.81
C GLY A 172 1.69 16.40 -3.79
N ALA A 173 0.98 16.15 -2.70
CA ALA A 173 0.00 15.09 -2.60
C ALA A 173 -1.32 15.58 -2.00
N VAL A 174 -2.41 14.96 -2.45
CA VAL A 174 -3.75 15.09 -1.89
C VAL A 174 -4.18 13.76 -1.27
N ILE A 175 -4.66 13.84 -0.03
CA ILE A 175 -5.28 12.70 0.66
C ILE A 175 -6.78 12.72 0.42
N ALA A 176 -7.33 11.60 -0.03
CA ALA A 176 -8.76 11.34 -0.05
C ALA A 176 -9.15 10.62 1.26
N LEU A 177 -9.57 11.38 2.27
CA LEU A 177 -10.03 10.85 3.56
C LEU A 177 -11.55 10.66 3.50
N GLY A 178 -12.04 9.45 3.72
CA GLY A 178 -13.50 9.25 3.79
C GLY A 178 -13.93 7.83 4.07
N ASP A 179 -15.17 7.54 3.70
CA ASP A 179 -15.85 6.27 3.99
C ASP A 179 -15.81 5.28 2.81
N SER A 180 -16.84 4.43 2.72
CA SER A 180 -17.02 3.44 1.66
C SER A 180 -17.05 4.00 0.24
N LEU A 181 -17.50 5.24 0.03
CA LEU A 181 -17.50 5.88 -1.29
C LEU A 181 -16.07 6.14 -1.77
N THR A 182 -15.19 6.52 -0.85
CA THR A 182 -13.77 6.78 -1.11
C THR A 182 -12.96 5.49 -1.17
N ASP A 183 -13.26 4.52 -0.31
CA ASP A 183 -12.58 3.21 -0.23
C ASP A 183 -12.69 2.41 -1.55
N ALA A 184 -13.84 2.55 -2.24
CA ALA A 184 -14.27 1.93 -3.52
C ALA A 184 -15.40 0.90 -3.38
N ASN A 185 -16.30 1.05 -2.41
CA ASN A 185 -17.40 0.10 -2.26
C ASN A 185 -18.23 0.00 -3.56
N ILE A 186 -18.58 -1.22 -3.95
CA ILE A 186 -19.33 -1.56 -5.18
C ILE A 186 -18.58 -1.23 -6.49
N SER A 187 -17.33 -0.74 -6.45
CA SER A 187 -16.52 -0.59 -7.65
C SER A 187 -16.20 -1.94 -8.29
N THR A 188 -16.15 -1.98 -9.62
CA THR A 188 -15.73 -3.15 -10.40
C THR A 188 -14.30 -3.54 -10.03
N MET A 189 -14.09 -4.81 -9.67
CA MET A 189 -12.76 -5.34 -9.34
C MET A 189 -11.75 -5.07 -10.46
N ASP A 190 -10.54 -4.66 -10.08
CA ASP A 190 -9.42 -4.35 -10.98
C ASP A 190 -9.68 -3.24 -12.03
N ALA A 191 -10.83 -2.56 -12.00
CA ALA A 191 -11.15 -1.51 -12.96
C ALA A 191 -10.54 -0.14 -12.58
N TYR A 192 -10.10 0.02 -11.33
CA TYR A 192 -9.57 1.28 -10.79
C TYR A 192 -10.53 2.46 -11.03
N CYS A 193 -11.82 2.24 -10.83
CA CYS A 193 -12.89 3.20 -11.14
C CYS A 193 -13.32 4.07 -9.95
N ARG A 194 -12.71 3.92 -8.78
CA ARG A 194 -12.98 4.81 -7.62
C ARG A 194 -12.58 6.25 -7.92
N TRP A 195 -13.26 7.19 -7.27
CA TRP A 195 -13.04 8.60 -7.54
C TRP A 195 -11.58 9.06 -7.30
N PRO A 196 -10.81 8.52 -6.32
CA PRO A 196 -9.40 8.90 -6.18
C PRO A 196 -8.54 8.43 -7.37
N ASP A 197 -8.82 7.25 -7.93
CA ASP A 197 -8.14 6.76 -9.13
C ASP A 197 -8.48 7.62 -10.37
N GLN A 198 -9.75 8.06 -10.48
CA GLN A 198 -10.17 9.01 -11.52
C GLN A 198 -9.48 10.37 -11.35
N LEU A 199 -9.36 10.86 -10.11
CA LEU A 199 -8.64 12.09 -9.81
C LEU A 199 -7.15 11.97 -10.19
N ALA A 200 -6.49 10.87 -9.84
CA ALA A 200 -5.10 10.60 -10.22
C ALA A 200 -4.92 10.64 -11.74
N ARG A 201 -5.79 9.97 -12.50
CA ARG A 201 -5.77 10.02 -13.98
C ARG A 201 -5.95 11.43 -14.52
N ARG A 202 -6.89 12.20 -13.97
CA ARG A 202 -7.13 13.59 -14.40
C ARG A 202 -5.96 14.51 -14.09
N LEU A 203 -5.34 14.37 -12.92
CA LEU A 203 -4.17 15.16 -12.53
C LEU A 203 -2.95 14.81 -13.39
N HIS A 204 -2.74 13.53 -13.69
CA HIS A 204 -1.67 13.08 -14.58
C HIS A 204 -1.86 13.59 -16.04
N ALA A 205 -3.09 13.56 -16.55
CA ALA A 205 -3.40 14.02 -17.91
C ALA A 205 -3.45 15.56 -18.06
N ARG A 206 -3.48 16.30 -16.95
CA ARG A 206 -3.59 17.77 -16.97
C ARG A 206 -2.31 18.38 -17.53
N ARG A 207 -2.45 19.33 -18.46
CA ARG A 207 -1.33 20.15 -18.93
C ARG A 207 -1.11 21.33 -17.99
N GLY A 208 0.05 21.38 -17.35
CA GLY A 208 0.45 22.47 -16.45
C GLY A 208 -0.07 22.36 -15.02
N GLY A 209 0.36 23.31 -14.20
CA GLY A 209 0.13 23.31 -12.76
C GLY A 209 1.01 22.31 -12.00
N ARG A 210 0.94 22.39 -10.67
CA ARG A 210 1.72 21.55 -9.75
C ARG A 210 1.41 20.05 -9.95
N PRO A 211 2.40 19.15 -10.13
CA PRO A 211 2.18 17.70 -10.08
C PRO A 211 1.62 17.29 -8.71
N MET A 212 0.59 16.44 -8.72
CA MET A 212 -0.11 16.04 -7.51
C MET A 212 -0.33 14.53 -7.47
N ALA A 213 0.23 13.87 -6.46
CA ALA A 213 -0.08 12.50 -6.10
C ALA A 213 -1.45 12.42 -5.42
N VAL A 214 -2.11 11.27 -5.54
CA VAL A 214 -3.39 11.00 -4.89
C VAL A 214 -3.24 9.75 -4.03
N MET A 215 -3.55 9.88 -2.76
CA MET A 215 -3.51 8.79 -1.78
C MET A 215 -4.91 8.53 -1.24
N ASN A 216 -5.35 7.29 -1.33
CA ASN A 216 -6.66 6.88 -0.86
C ASN A 216 -6.59 6.44 0.60
N GLN A 217 -7.29 7.17 1.47
CA GLN A 217 -7.47 6.86 2.88
C GLN A 217 -8.96 6.65 3.21
N GLY A 218 -9.70 6.09 2.25
CA GLY A 218 -11.05 5.60 2.44
C GLY A 218 -11.08 4.40 3.37
N LEU A 219 -12.16 4.29 4.15
CA LEU A 219 -12.41 3.12 4.99
C LEU A 219 -13.91 2.89 5.10
N GLY A 220 -14.38 1.76 4.56
CA GLY A 220 -15.81 1.43 4.51
C GLY A 220 -16.55 1.57 5.85
N GLY A 221 -17.51 2.49 5.93
CA GLY A 221 -18.30 2.76 7.13
C GLY A 221 -17.58 3.60 8.19
N ASN A 222 -16.41 4.18 7.88
CA ASN A 222 -15.70 5.09 8.77
C ASN A 222 -16.52 6.38 9.01
N ARG A 223 -16.36 6.96 10.19
CA ARG A 223 -16.95 8.25 10.56
C ARG A 223 -15.84 9.19 11.01
N ILE A 224 -16.06 10.49 10.89
CA ILE A 224 -15.06 11.49 11.29
C ILE A 224 -14.85 11.50 12.81
N LEU A 225 -15.91 11.42 13.61
CA LEU A 225 -15.84 11.64 15.06
C LEU A 225 -16.00 10.40 15.93
N HIS A 226 -16.35 9.24 15.35
CA HIS A 226 -16.71 8.05 16.12
C HIS A 226 -16.10 6.77 15.53
N ASP A 227 -15.53 5.96 16.41
CA ASP A 227 -14.94 4.67 16.05
C ASP A 227 -16.08 3.66 15.79
N ILE A 228 -16.02 2.93 14.67
CA ILE A 228 -17.03 1.91 14.35
C ILE A 228 -16.45 0.79 13.49
N ARG A 229 -15.91 1.13 12.31
CA ARG A 229 -15.22 0.21 11.40
C ARG A 229 -13.76 0.63 11.34
N GLY A 230 -13.04 0.40 12.44
CA GLY A 230 -11.72 0.95 12.70
C GLY A 230 -11.76 2.35 13.34
N ASP A 231 -10.58 2.94 13.52
CA ASP A 231 -10.39 4.27 14.09
C ASP A 231 -11.16 5.34 13.30
N SER A 232 -11.82 6.26 14.00
CA SER A 232 -12.45 7.44 13.40
C SER A 232 -11.47 8.32 12.63
N GLY A 233 -11.99 9.09 11.68
CA GLY A 233 -11.23 10.07 10.89
C GLY A 233 -10.38 10.99 11.78
N LEU A 234 -10.92 11.45 12.91
CA LEU A 234 -10.22 12.28 13.88
C LEU A 234 -9.04 11.54 14.53
N ARG A 235 -9.23 10.30 15.00
CA ARG A 235 -8.17 9.52 15.66
C ARG A 235 -7.04 9.14 14.71
N ARG A 236 -7.36 8.93 13.43
CA ARG A 236 -6.38 8.55 12.41
C ARG A 236 -5.84 9.73 11.59
N PHE A 237 -6.28 10.96 11.83
CA PHE A 237 -5.94 12.11 10.99
C PHE A 237 -4.43 12.33 10.91
N ASP A 238 -3.73 12.28 12.05
CA ASP A 238 -2.28 12.46 12.08
C ASP A 238 -1.56 11.37 11.28
N ARG A 239 -1.97 10.10 11.47
CA ARG A 239 -1.38 8.93 10.81
C ARG A 239 -1.66 8.90 9.31
N ASP A 240 -2.92 9.08 8.94
CA ASP A 240 -3.42 8.83 7.58
C ASP A 240 -3.38 10.09 6.71
N VAL A 241 -3.30 11.29 7.30
CA VAL A 241 -3.22 12.56 6.58
C VAL A 241 -1.87 13.24 6.82
N LEU A 242 -1.62 13.74 8.03
CA LEU A 242 -0.50 14.66 8.27
C LEU A 242 0.88 14.00 8.15
N ALA A 243 0.99 12.73 8.51
CA ALA A 243 2.23 11.96 8.43
C ALA A 243 2.52 11.43 7.02
N GLN A 244 1.62 11.61 6.04
CA GLN A 244 1.85 11.13 4.68
C GLN A 244 2.84 12.03 3.93
N PRO A 245 3.90 11.47 3.33
CA PRO A 245 4.93 12.27 2.68
C PRO A 245 4.38 13.13 1.54
N GLY A 246 4.80 14.39 1.47
CA GLY A 246 4.42 15.33 0.42
C GLY A 246 2.99 15.83 0.50
N VAL A 247 2.22 15.51 1.55
CA VAL A 247 0.84 15.99 1.70
C VAL A 247 0.80 17.52 1.76
N THR A 248 -0.13 18.08 1.00
CA THR A 248 -0.41 19.52 0.97
C THR A 248 -1.90 19.83 0.99
N HIS A 249 -2.73 18.85 0.63
CA HIS A 249 -4.17 18.99 0.55
C HIS A 249 -4.84 17.74 1.12
N VAL A 250 -6.04 17.92 1.65
CA VAL A 250 -6.94 16.83 2.03
C VAL A 250 -8.33 17.13 1.49
N ILE A 251 -8.98 16.09 0.95
CA ILE A 251 -10.40 16.08 0.63
C ILE A 251 -11.05 15.18 1.67
N VAL A 252 -11.99 15.72 2.43
CA VAL A 252 -12.73 14.98 3.47
C VAL A 252 -14.14 14.74 2.95
N MET A 253 -14.56 13.47 2.94
CA MET A 253 -15.91 13.03 2.55
C MET A 253 -16.54 12.16 3.64
#